data_AF-A0A7C1G1A4-F1
#
_entry.id   AF-A0A7C1G1A4-F1
#
_cell.length_a   1.000
_cell.length_b   1.000
_cell.length_c   1.000
_cell.angle_alpha   90.00
_cell.angle_beta   90.00
_cell.angle_gamma   90.00
#
_symmetry.space_group_name_H-M   'P 1'
#
loop_
_entity.id
_entity.type
_entity.pdbx_description
1 polymer ?
#
loop_
_entity_poly.entity_id
_entity_poly.type
_entity_poly.pdbx_seq_one_letter_code
_entity_poly.pdbx_strand_id
1 'polypeptide(L)'
;PMGIFQLIDYVGIDVVSFIMSVMNPYHEDEKLQHNLLDKMLEQGVNGGQFSSGAQKDGFLKYKGGRIVAVWDIHKQEYVELEKFKDECDEMLGDLPESNVAWKSTLRMKNKEEVLKAFFDDLKKLDTLGAKLAVKYGRRSKEIGEQLVNSKVARNIDDVNTVMLTGFFHAYGPVNNFFD
;
A
#
# COMPACT_ATOMS: atom_id res chain seq x y z
N PRO A 1 5.02 -2.30 6.76
CA PRO A 1 4.43 -1.89 8.06
C PRO A 1 3.58 -0.60 8.06
N MET A 2 3.43 0.08 6.93
CA MET A 2 2.60 1.29 6.76
C MET A 2 1.64 1.07 5.58
N GLY A 3 0.53 1.83 5.53
CA GLY A 3 -0.32 1.88 4.34
C GLY A 3 0.43 2.51 3.15
N ILE A 4 0.02 2.19 1.92
CA ILE A 4 0.77 2.59 0.71
C ILE A 4 0.96 4.11 0.59
N PHE A 5 -0.07 4.91 0.86
CA PHE A 5 0.03 6.38 0.82
C PHE A 5 0.97 6.93 1.89
N GLN A 6 0.93 6.36 3.11
CA GLN A 6 1.85 6.74 4.17
C GLN A 6 3.30 6.34 3.83
N LEU A 7 3.51 5.22 3.14
CA LEU A 7 4.83 4.82 2.66
C LEU A 7 5.34 5.77 1.57
N ILE A 8 4.49 6.19 0.64
CA ILE A 8 4.83 7.20 -0.36
C ILE A 8 5.19 8.52 0.32
N ASP A 9 4.38 8.98 1.28
CA ASP A 9 4.71 10.16 2.07
C ASP A 9 6.00 10.00 2.88
N TYR A 10 6.30 8.80 3.36
CA TYR A 10 7.56 8.56 4.06
C TYR A 10 8.76 8.68 3.11
N VAL A 11 8.65 8.13 1.90
CA VAL A 11 9.73 8.16 0.91
C VAL A 11 9.88 9.53 0.25
N GLY A 12 8.77 10.21 -0.02
CA GLY A 12 8.68 11.42 -0.83
C GLY A 12 7.96 11.15 -2.15
N ILE A 13 6.94 11.93 -2.47
CA ILE A 13 6.20 11.90 -3.75
C ILE A 13 7.13 12.21 -4.91
N ASP A 14 8.05 13.14 -4.72
CA ASP A 14 9.09 13.53 -5.68
C ASP A 14 10.05 12.38 -5.93
N VAL A 15 10.50 11.71 -4.87
CA VAL A 15 11.39 10.55 -4.94
C VAL A 15 10.69 9.37 -5.60
N VAL A 16 9.44 9.08 -5.25
CA VAL A 16 8.65 8.01 -5.88
C VAL A 16 8.46 8.30 -7.37
N SER A 17 8.09 9.53 -7.73
CA SER A 17 7.91 9.93 -9.13
C SER A 17 9.23 9.84 -9.91
N PHE A 18 10.35 10.20 -9.28
CA PHE A 18 11.68 10.03 -9.87
C PHE A 18 12.01 8.55 -10.11
N ILE A 19 11.82 7.67 -9.12
CA ILE A 19 12.05 6.22 -9.27
C ILE A 19 11.20 5.66 -10.40
N MET A 20 9.91 6.00 -10.43
CA MET A 20 9.00 5.59 -11.51
C MET A 20 9.51 6.06 -12.87
N SER A 21 9.95 7.31 -12.99
CA SER A 21 10.50 7.85 -14.25
C SER A 21 11.79 7.16 -14.72
N VAL A 22 12.66 6.76 -13.77
CA VAL A 22 13.91 6.05 -14.07
C VAL A 22 13.63 4.62 -14.49
N MET A 23 12.64 3.97 -13.88
CA MET A 23 12.25 2.60 -14.21
C MET A 23 11.45 2.52 -15.51
N ASN A 24 10.58 3.50 -15.80
CA ASN A 24 9.60 3.45 -16.89
C ASN A 24 10.19 3.07 -18.28
N PRO A 25 11.37 3.58 -18.72
CA PRO A 25 11.96 3.18 -19.99
C PRO A 25 12.33 1.70 -20.12
N TYR A 26 12.41 0.97 -19.00
CA TYR A 26 12.77 -0.44 -18.95
C TYR A 26 11.54 -1.37 -18.78
N HIS A 27 10.33 -0.80 -18.76
CA HIS A 27 9.07 -1.53 -18.65
C HIS A 27 8.18 -1.21 -19.85
N GLU A 28 8.38 -1.91 -20.96
CA GLU A 28 7.61 -1.68 -22.20
C GLU A 28 6.12 -2.06 -22.05
N ASP A 29 5.82 -3.02 -21.17
CA ASP A 29 4.47 -3.56 -20.97
C ASP A 29 3.61 -2.76 -19.99
N GLU A 30 4.17 -1.76 -19.30
CA GLU A 30 3.44 -0.95 -18.32
C GLU A 30 3.94 0.50 -18.26
N LYS A 31 3.02 1.45 -18.12
CA LYS A 31 3.35 2.84 -17.87
C LYS A 31 3.49 3.10 -16.38
N LEU A 32 4.73 3.17 -15.89
CA LEU A 32 5.08 3.58 -14.53
C LEU A 32 5.03 5.12 -14.41
N GLN A 33 3.81 5.67 -14.47
CA GLN A 33 3.54 7.08 -14.20
C GLN A 33 2.12 7.22 -13.64
N HIS A 34 1.88 8.19 -12.75
CA HIS A 34 0.54 8.48 -12.28
C HIS A 34 0.28 9.99 -12.19
N ASN A 35 -0.70 10.48 -12.97
CA ASN A 35 -1.03 11.91 -13.08
C ASN A 35 -1.38 12.59 -11.74
N LEU A 36 -1.85 11.82 -10.75
CA LEU A 36 -2.09 12.37 -9.41
C LEU A 36 -0.80 12.83 -8.73
N LEU A 37 0.29 12.07 -8.86
CA LEU A 37 1.58 12.43 -8.26
C LEU A 37 2.13 13.70 -8.92
N ASP A 38 2.07 13.76 -10.25
CA ASP A 38 2.48 14.93 -11.03
C ASP A 38 1.74 16.20 -10.56
N LYS A 39 0.41 16.13 -10.42
CA LYS A 39 -0.39 17.26 -9.93
C LYS A 39 -0.07 17.65 -8.49
N MET A 40 0.22 16.69 -7.62
CA MET A 40 0.61 17.00 -6.23
C MET A 40 1.95 17.75 -6.18
N LEU A 41 2.91 17.34 -7.01
CA LEU A 41 4.20 18.02 -7.14
C LEU A 41 4.05 19.44 -7.70
N GLU A 42 3.22 19.63 -8.71
CA GLU A 42 2.87 20.96 -9.25
C GLU A 42 2.24 21.87 -8.19
N GLN A 43 1.51 21.29 -7.24
CA GLN A 43 0.90 21.99 -6.10
C GLN A 43 1.85 22.17 -4.90
N GLY A 44 3.11 21.74 -5.01
CA GLY A 44 4.13 21.86 -3.97
C GLY A 44 4.00 20.83 -2.83
N VAL A 45 3.27 19.75 -3.05
CA VAL A 45 3.07 18.66 -2.07
C VAL A 45 4.05 17.54 -2.34
N ASN A 46 5.06 17.40 -1.47
CA ASN A 46 6.20 16.51 -1.70
C ASN A 46 6.25 15.31 -0.75
N GLY A 47 5.67 15.37 0.46
CA GLY A 47 5.95 14.38 1.49
C GLY A 47 7.43 14.34 1.89
N GLY A 48 7.93 13.15 2.18
CA GLY A 48 9.27 12.83 2.65
C GLY A 48 9.42 12.85 4.17
N GLN A 49 10.66 13.01 4.63
CA GLN A 49 10.99 13.08 6.06
C GLN A 49 11.73 14.37 6.43
N PHE A 50 11.55 14.79 7.68
CA PHE A 50 12.44 15.73 8.34
C PHE A 50 13.75 15.03 8.75
N SER A 51 14.81 15.80 9.06
CA SER A 51 16.07 15.26 9.57
C SER A 51 15.92 14.50 10.90
N SER A 52 14.84 14.77 11.64
CA SER A 52 14.45 14.02 12.84
C SER A 52 13.82 12.65 12.57
N GLY A 53 13.57 12.31 11.29
CA GLY A 53 12.85 11.10 10.86
C GLY A 53 11.32 11.23 10.88
N ALA A 54 10.78 12.35 11.37
CA ALA A 54 9.34 12.62 11.33
C ALA A 54 8.84 12.76 9.88
N GLN A 55 7.62 12.29 9.62
CA GLN A 55 6.98 12.40 8.30
C GLN A 55 6.61 13.86 8.00
N LYS A 56 6.91 14.29 6.77
CA LYS A 56 6.41 15.54 6.19
C LYS A 56 5.04 15.29 5.58
N ASP A 57 4.26 16.36 5.45
CA ASP A 57 2.94 16.30 4.85
C ASP A 57 3.04 16.01 3.33
N GLY A 58 2.22 15.08 2.85
CA GLY A 58 2.14 14.65 1.46
C GLY A 58 0.68 14.39 1.07
N PHE A 59 0.33 13.15 0.73
CA PHE A 59 -1.07 12.71 0.68
C PHE A 59 -1.76 12.97 2.01
N LEU A 60 -1.05 12.73 3.10
CA LEU A 60 -1.54 12.79 4.46
C LEU A 60 -0.89 13.95 5.20
N LYS A 61 -1.66 14.59 6.08
CA LYS A 61 -1.16 15.55 7.06
C LYS A 61 -0.92 14.89 8.40
N TYR A 62 0.18 15.25 9.04
CA TYR A 62 0.58 14.65 10.32
C TYR A 62 0.56 15.65 11.48
N LYS A 63 0.04 15.24 12.63
CA LYS A 63 0.13 15.97 13.90
C LYS A 63 0.49 15.02 15.03
N GLY A 64 1.66 15.21 15.64
CA GLY A 64 2.17 14.32 16.69
C GLY A 64 2.32 12.86 16.23
N GLY A 65 2.72 12.65 14.97
CA GLY A 65 2.87 11.31 14.39
C GLY A 65 1.56 10.61 14.01
N ARG A 66 0.42 11.29 14.10
CA ARG A 66 -0.90 10.78 13.69
C ARG A 66 -1.37 11.46 12.41
N ILE A 67 -2.06 10.71 11.56
CA ILE A 67 -2.73 11.24 10.37
C ILE A 67 -3.96 12.04 10.83
N VAL A 68 -4.11 13.27 10.34
CA VAL A 68 -5.24 14.15 10.72
C VAL A 68 -6.04 14.69 9.55
N ALA A 69 -5.47 14.71 8.34
CA ALA A 69 -6.13 15.21 7.15
C ALA A 69 -5.53 14.59 5.88
N VAL A 70 -6.24 14.71 4.77
CA VAL A 70 -5.82 14.27 3.43
C VAL A 70 -5.78 15.46 2.49
N TRP A 71 -4.80 15.51 1.59
CA TRP A 71 -4.72 16.54 0.57
C TRP A 71 -5.84 16.37 -0.47
N ASP A 72 -6.69 17.39 -0.60
CA ASP A 72 -7.69 17.46 -1.66
C ASP A 72 -7.07 18.12 -2.90
N ILE A 73 -6.85 17.31 -3.95
CA ILE A 73 -6.18 17.75 -5.18
C ILE A 73 -6.94 18.86 -5.92
N HIS A 74 -8.25 18.99 -5.70
CA HIS A 74 -9.08 19.98 -6.37
C HIS A 74 -9.12 21.30 -5.59
N LYS A 75 -9.22 21.22 -4.26
CA LYS A 75 -9.26 22.40 -3.39
C LYS A 75 -7.88 22.95 -3.04
N GLN A 76 -6.84 22.12 -3.18
CA GLN A 76 -5.47 22.42 -2.76
C GLN A 76 -5.38 22.78 -1.28
N GLU A 77 -6.09 22.01 -0.47
CA GLU A 77 -6.06 22.12 0.99
C GLU A 77 -6.11 20.74 1.63
N TYR A 78 -5.69 20.67 2.89
CA TYR A 78 -5.85 19.46 3.69
C TYR A 78 -7.23 19.41 4.33
N VAL A 79 -8.02 18.40 3.97
CA VAL A 79 -9.35 18.16 4.53
C VAL A 79 -9.24 17.18 5.69
N GLU A 80 -9.73 17.60 6.85
CA GLU A 80 -9.69 16.79 8.08
C GLU A 80 -10.46 15.48 7.92
N LEU A 81 -9.89 14.38 8.44
CA LEU A 81 -10.46 13.04 8.30
C LEU A 81 -11.90 12.96 8.83
N GLU A 82 -12.20 13.63 9.95
CA GLU A 82 -13.53 13.57 10.58
C GLU A 82 -14.64 14.13 9.69
N LYS A 83 -14.31 14.92 8.66
CA LYS A 83 -15.30 15.47 7.74
C LYS A 83 -15.86 14.46 6.74
N PHE A 84 -15.16 13.35 6.51
CA PHE A 84 -15.52 12.38 5.46
C PHE A 84 -15.23 10.92 5.82
N LYS A 85 -14.70 10.65 7.02
CA LYS A 85 -14.33 9.30 7.45
C LYS A 85 -15.52 8.35 7.41
N ASP A 86 -16.68 8.76 7.92
CA ASP A 86 -17.86 7.91 8.00
C ASP A 86 -18.38 7.54 6.60
N GLU A 87 -18.41 8.51 5.67
CA GLU A 87 -18.78 8.27 4.27
C GLU A 87 -17.80 7.29 3.58
N CYS A 88 -16.50 7.40 3.88
CA CYS A 88 -15.49 6.48 3.38
C CYS A 88 -15.61 5.08 3.98
N ASP A 89 -15.88 4.97 5.28
CA ASP A 89 -16.08 3.68 5.95
C ASP A 89 -17.33 2.97 5.39
N GLU A 90 -18.44 3.71 5.20
CA GLU A 90 -19.66 3.19 4.56
C GLU A 90 -19.38 2.74 3.12
N MET A 91 -18.66 3.55 2.34
CA MET A 91 -18.31 3.24 0.96
C MET A 91 -17.39 2.00 0.86
N LEU A 92 -16.42 1.87 1.77
CA LEU A 92 -15.52 0.72 1.81
C LEU A 92 -16.24 -0.56 2.25
N GLY A 93 -17.28 -0.43 3.08
CA GLY A 93 -18.07 -1.52 3.64
C GLY A 93 -17.36 -2.26 4.77
N ASP A 94 -18.05 -3.27 5.29
CA ASP A 94 -17.59 -4.00 6.47
C ASP A 94 -16.29 -4.78 6.22
N LEU A 95 -15.52 -4.95 7.30
CA LEU A 95 -14.40 -5.88 7.36
C LEU A 95 -14.90 -7.32 7.54
N PRO A 96 -14.10 -8.33 7.15
CA PRO A 96 -14.44 -9.73 7.43
C PRO A 96 -14.64 -10.00 8.92
N GLU A 97 -15.52 -10.93 9.29
CA GLU A 97 -15.69 -11.33 10.70
C GLU A 97 -14.38 -11.84 11.33
N SER A 98 -13.55 -12.49 10.52
CA SER A 98 -12.21 -12.96 10.86
C SER A 98 -11.13 -11.87 10.83
N ASN A 99 -11.52 -10.59 10.79
CA ASN A 99 -10.60 -9.47 10.78
C ASN A 99 -9.55 -9.54 11.89
N VAL A 100 -8.29 -9.38 11.50
CA VAL A 100 -7.14 -9.44 12.40
C VAL A 100 -6.20 -8.28 12.10
N ALA A 101 -5.67 -7.67 13.15
CA ALA A 101 -4.64 -6.65 12.99
C ALA A 101 -3.36 -7.28 12.41
N TRP A 102 -2.92 -6.79 11.25
CA TRP A 102 -1.73 -7.32 10.55
C TRP A 102 -0.47 -7.36 11.43
N LYS A 103 -0.30 -6.39 12.35
CA LYS A 103 0.86 -6.38 13.27
C LYS A 103 0.87 -7.59 14.20
N SER A 104 -0.30 -8.06 14.59
CA SER A 104 -0.46 -9.20 15.48
C SER A 104 -0.08 -10.50 14.75
N THR A 105 -0.42 -10.62 13.46
CA THR A 105 -0.14 -11.84 12.67
C THR A 105 1.35 -12.11 12.53
N LEU A 106 2.20 -11.08 12.54
CA LEU A 106 3.66 -11.23 12.51
C LEU A 106 4.24 -12.06 13.66
N ARG A 107 3.55 -12.14 14.79
CA ARG A 107 4.01 -12.85 16.00
C ARG A 107 3.22 -14.13 16.29
N MET A 108 2.19 -14.43 15.50
CA MET A 108 1.32 -15.59 15.73
C MET A 108 2.02 -16.88 15.29
N LYS A 109 1.97 -17.90 16.14
CA LYS A 109 2.45 -19.25 15.79
C LYS A 109 1.55 -19.91 14.74
N ASN A 110 0.25 -19.65 14.81
CA ASN A 110 -0.77 -20.14 13.88
C ASN A 110 -1.11 -19.10 12.79
N LYS A 111 -0.14 -18.26 12.38
CA LYS A 111 -0.37 -17.17 11.42
C LYS A 111 -1.04 -17.63 10.13
N GLU A 112 -0.70 -18.81 9.62
CA GLU A 112 -1.19 -19.33 8.35
C GLU A 112 -2.69 -19.61 8.40
N GLU A 113 -3.15 -20.26 9.48
CA GLU A 113 -4.57 -20.55 9.71
C GLU A 113 -5.39 -19.26 9.83
N VAL A 114 -4.87 -18.29 10.57
CA VAL A 114 -5.53 -16.99 10.80
C VAL A 114 -5.62 -16.19 9.50
N LEU A 115 -4.54 -16.11 8.72
CA LEU A 115 -4.53 -15.42 7.44
C LEU A 115 -5.44 -16.10 6.44
N LYS A 116 -5.43 -17.44 6.38
CA LYS A 116 -6.33 -18.20 5.51
C LYS A 116 -7.79 -17.89 5.81
N ALA A 117 -8.20 -17.92 7.08
CA ALA A 117 -9.57 -17.59 7.48
C ALA A 117 -9.94 -16.14 7.07
N PHE A 118 -9.05 -15.18 7.35
CA PHE A 118 -9.24 -13.79 6.95
C PHE A 118 -9.47 -13.62 5.45
N PHE A 119 -8.62 -14.20 4.62
CA PHE A 119 -8.72 -14.04 3.17
C PHE A 119 -9.85 -14.86 2.54
N ASP A 120 -10.19 -16.02 3.10
CA ASP A 120 -11.36 -16.79 2.67
C ASP A 120 -12.66 -16.00 2.92
N ASP A 121 -12.76 -15.27 4.03
CA ASP A 121 -13.92 -14.43 4.30
C ASP A 121 -13.88 -13.12 3.49
N LEU A 122 -12.71 -12.49 3.35
CA LEU A 122 -12.53 -11.30 2.52
C LEU A 122 -13.02 -11.53 1.09
N LYS A 123 -12.72 -12.68 0.50
CA LYS A 123 -13.13 -13.03 -0.87
C LYS A 123 -14.64 -13.27 -1.02
N LYS A 124 -15.37 -13.50 0.07
CA LYS A 124 -16.84 -13.67 0.06
C LYS A 124 -17.57 -12.33 0.15
N LEU A 125 -16.89 -11.26 0.59
CA LEU A 125 -17.46 -9.92 0.67
C LEU A 125 -17.51 -9.27 -0.71
N ASP A 126 -18.64 -8.64 -1.02
CA ASP A 126 -18.81 -7.86 -2.26
C ASP A 126 -18.54 -6.35 -2.06
N THR A 127 -18.00 -5.97 -0.91
CA THR A 127 -17.71 -4.58 -0.54
C THR A 127 -16.59 -3.99 -1.39
N LEU A 128 -16.56 -2.65 -1.52
CA LEU A 128 -15.51 -1.97 -2.27
C LEU A 128 -14.13 -2.26 -1.67
N GLY A 129 -14.01 -2.23 -0.35
CA GLY A 129 -12.78 -2.50 0.38
C GLY A 129 -12.24 -3.90 0.09
N ALA A 130 -13.10 -4.92 0.10
CA ALA A 130 -12.72 -6.30 -0.24
C ALA A 130 -12.23 -6.42 -1.68
N LYS A 131 -12.96 -5.84 -2.64
CA LYS A 131 -12.56 -5.83 -4.07
C LYS A 131 -11.22 -5.15 -4.30
N LEU A 132 -10.99 -4.00 -3.67
CA LEU A 132 -9.72 -3.27 -3.74
C LEU A 132 -8.57 -4.08 -3.15
N ALA A 133 -8.77 -4.69 -1.97
CA ALA A 133 -7.77 -5.49 -1.30
C ALA A 133 -7.38 -6.73 -2.13
N VAL A 134 -8.36 -7.44 -2.69
CA VAL A 134 -8.11 -8.61 -3.56
C VAL A 134 -7.38 -8.19 -4.83
N LYS A 135 -7.82 -7.11 -5.50
CA LYS A 135 -7.16 -6.60 -6.70
C LYS A 135 -5.71 -6.20 -6.43
N TYR A 136 -5.46 -5.49 -5.34
CA TYR A 136 -4.11 -5.09 -4.93
C TYR A 136 -3.22 -6.31 -4.63
N GLY A 137 -3.74 -7.28 -3.87
CA GLY A 137 -3.03 -8.51 -3.53
C GLY A 137 -2.66 -9.35 -4.75
N ARG A 138 -3.60 -9.54 -5.69
CA ARG A 138 -3.35 -10.23 -6.96
C ARG A 138 -2.28 -9.53 -7.80
N ARG A 139 -2.35 -8.19 -7.93
CA ARG A 139 -1.31 -7.44 -8.67
C ARG A 139 0.07 -7.57 -8.02
N SER A 140 0.13 -7.58 -6.68
CA SER A 140 1.37 -7.82 -5.94
C SER A 140 1.96 -9.21 -6.20
N LYS A 141 1.11 -10.24 -6.24
CA LYS A 141 1.49 -11.61 -6.62
C LYS A 141 2.04 -11.67 -8.05
N GLU A 142 1.34 -11.08 -9.02
CA GLU A 142 1.76 -11.02 -10.43
C GLU A 142 3.15 -10.40 -10.59
N ILE A 143 3.41 -9.26 -9.92
CA ILE A 143 4.71 -8.60 -9.94
C ILE A 143 5.78 -9.51 -9.31
N GLY A 144 5.48 -10.16 -8.19
CA GLY A 144 6.38 -11.10 -7.54
C GLY A 144 6.76 -12.29 -8.43
N GLU A 145 5.80 -12.87 -9.14
CA GLU A 145 6.02 -13.94 -10.12
C GLU A 145 6.81 -13.44 -11.34
N GLN A 146 6.53 -12.21 -11.80
CA GLN A 146 7.25 -11.58 -12.90
C GLN A 146 8.74 -11.42 -12.59
N LEU A 147 9.13 -11.11 -11.35
CA LEU A 147 10.54 -11.04 -10.96
C LEU A 147 11.29 -12.38 -11.16
N VAL A 148 10.61 -13.51 -10.96
CA VAL A 148 11.20 -14.84 -11.21
C VAL A 148 11.22 -15.14 -12.71
N ASN A 149 10.11 -14.87 -13.41
CA ASN A 149 10.00 -15.12 -14.85
C ASN A 149 11.00 -14.30 -15.67
N SER A 150 11.29 -13.07 -15.23
CA SER A 150 12.29 -12.17 -15.81
C SER A 150 13.72 -12.43 -15.33
N LYS A 151 13.94 -13.44 -14.48
CA LYS A 151 15.24 -13.82 -13.91
C LYS A 151 15.90 -12.73 -13.05
N VAL A 152 15.12 -11.76 -12.56
CA VAL A 152 15.57 -10.80 -11.54
C VAL A 152 15.75 -11.50 -10.19
N ALA A 153 14.84 -12.42 -9.86
CA ALA A 153 14.94 -13.32 -8.72
C ALA A 153 15.13 -14.77 -9.17
N ARG A 154 15.80 -15.59 -8.35
CA ARG A 154 16.08 -17.00 -8.69
C ARG A 154 14.85 -17.89 -8.53
N ASN A 155 14.02 -17.64 -7.52
CA ASN A 155 12.82 -18.40 -7.21
C ASN A 155 11.85 -17.57 -6.34
N ILE A 156 10.65 -18.11 -6.09
CA ILE A 156 9.60 -17.46 -5.29
C ILE A 156 10.02 -17.29 -3.83
N ASP A 157 10.76 -18.25 -3.25
CA ASP A 157 11.17 -18.20 -1.85
C ASP A 157 12.10 -17.01 -1.58
N ASP A 158 12.98 -16.66 -2.52
CA ASP A 158 13.85 -15.49 -2.43
C ASP A 158 13.02 -14.19 -2.43
N VAL A 159 12.03 -14.08 -3.33
CA VAL A 159 11.11 -12.92 -3.39
C VAL A 159 10.34 -12.76 -2.08
N ASN A 160 9.74 -13.84 -1.60
CA ASN A 160 8.99 -13.83 -0.34
C ASN A 160 9.91 -13.53 0.85
N THR A 161 11.13 -14.06 0.88
CA THR A 161 12.10 -13.80 1.96
C THR A 161 12.45 -12.31 2.06
N VAL A 162 12.75 -11.66 0.92
CA VAL A 162 13.03 -10.21 0.89
C VAL A 162 11.83 -9.42 1.38
N MET A 163 10.63 -9.77 0.96
CA MET A 163 9.42 -9.03 1.35
C MET A 163 9.06 -9.23 2.83
N LEU A 164 9.21 -10.45 3.35
CA LEU A 164 8.95 -10.77 4.76
C LEU A 164 9.97 -10.09 5.69
N THR A 165 11.25 -10.08 5.32
CA THR A 165 12.33 -9.63 6.21
C THR A 165 12.73 -8.17 6.00
N GLY A 166 12.78 -7.71 4.75
CA GLY A 166 13.19 -6.34 4.40
C GLY A 166 12.02 -5.34 4.44
N PHE A 167 10.83 -5.76 4.01
CA PHE A 167 9.65 -4.89 3.93
C PHE A 167 8.59 -5.15 5.00
N PHE A 168 8.84 -6.11 5.89
CA PHE A 168 7.92 -6.53 6.96
C PHE A 168 6.53 -6.91 6.42
N HIS A 169 6.48 -7.55 5.25
CA HIS A 169 5.26 -8.15 4.73
C HIS A 169 4.82 -9.28 5.66
N ALA A 170 3.51 -9.48 5.84
CA ALA A 170 3.03 -10.50 6.78
C ALA A 170 3.06 -11.93 6.21
N TYR A 171 2.96 -12.06 4.88
CA TYR A 171 2.73 -13.35 4.21
C TYR A 171 3.45 -13.53 2.87
N GLY A 172 4.37 -12.62 2.52
CA GLY A 172 4.98 -12.55 1.18
C GLY A 172 3.99 -12.18 0.05
N PRO A 173 4.42 -11.57 -1.07
CA PRO A 173 3.52 -11.21 -2.15
C PRO A 173 3.01 -12.43 -2.95
N VAL A 174 3.83 -13.49 -3.07
CA VAL A 174 3.46 -14.67 -3.85
C VAL A 174 2.91 -15.74 -2.92
N ASN A 175 1.58 -15.88 -2.90
CA ASN A 175 0.80 -16.78 -2.04
C ASN A 175 -0.53 -17.13 -2.73
N ASN A 176 -1.36 -17.98 -2.11
CA ASN A 176 -2.66 -18.39 -2.65
C ASN A 176 -3.86 -17.77 -1.91
N PHE A 177 -3.63 -16.76 -1.05
CA PHE A 177 -4.70 -16.17 -0.27
C PHE A 177 -5.71 -15.40 -1.14
N PHE A 178 -5.23 -14.75 -2.19
CA PHE A 178 -6.04 -13.92 -3.08
C PHE A 178 -6.64 -14.67 -4.27
N ASP A 179 -6.40 -15.98 -4.38
CA ASP A 179 -6.91 -16.79 -5.49
C ASP A 179 -8.42 -17.02 -5.35
#